data_AF-A0A8B6DUQ7-F1
#
_entry.id   AF-A0A8B6DUQ7-F1
#
_cell.length_a   1.000
_cell.length_b   1.000
_cell.length_c   1.000
_cell.angle_alpha   90.00
_cell.angle_beta   90.00
_cell.angle_gamma   90.00
#
_symmetry.space_group_name_H-M   'P 1'
#
loop_
_entity.id
_entity.type
_entity.pdbx_description
1 polymer ?
#
loop_
_entity_poly.entity_id
_entity_poly.type
_entity_poly.pdbx_seq_one_letter_code
_entity_poly.pdbx_strand_id
1 'polypeptide(L)'
;MFIILQEKSIQEDHHNAFVENIGKVLFGQDQKKHIRDILNVSNTNDEDGVFEKIRKRISELASEMKSWGVEIPLKWFLFQQVIEKLKENKVPISTTKNVQQMASHKYIGITDDADFRKCLLYFHDVGTIIYYDEEGLNENVILDPKWLIDAFRCLVSHQISNETKIGDDWCTLQQTGQITTSLLGKLLQKKTDYTIDFQGHKEYLIEVMKKFDIIVSMKDSPFLYMPCMMTDCSLDFVKGNFITATFDKTSWLCLRFDFLPPVFFNHIIARYMKVYNVISAMDKGKGVIKHALYRKIAVFKLPDSGCKQLILCQAPNILAVQICFSKANDIKDYSKYRKDLDTFVQNLKSRYKLHIVYKVELACKDGDIELGRTSLCDLNEPEYRCKSHKNNIHSSGELLDWWYTKDEFVSFNIHATCNRK
;
A
#
# COMPACT_ATOMS: atom_id res chain seq x y z
N MET A 1 -13.89 42.31 34.31
CA MET A 1 -14.09 42.65 32.88
C MET A 1 -12.77 42.98 32.18
N PHE A 2 -11.94 43.91 32.67
CA PHE A 2 -10.63 44.24 32.07
C PHE A 2 -9.62 43.07 32.03
N ILE A 3 -9.52 42.27 33.09
CA ILE A 3 -8.58 41.13 33.18
C ILE A 3 -8.92 40.02 32.15
N ILE A 4 -10.20 39.69 32.01
CA ILE A 4 -10.69 38.68 31.05
C ILE A 4 -10.43 39.10 29.59
N LEU A 5 -10.51 40.40 29.30
CA LEU A 5 -10.20 40.95 27.97
C LEU A 5 -8.69 40.89 27.67
N GLN A 6 -7.83 41.12 28.67
CA GLN A 6 -6.38 40.97 28.54
C GLN A 6 -5.95 39.52 28.30
N GLU A 7 -6.54 38.55 29.01
CA GLU A 7 -6.23 37.13 28.80
C GLU A 7 -6.64 36.63 27.41
N LYS A 8 -7.80 37.08 26.89
CA LYS A 8 -8.23 36.77 25.52
C LYS A 8 -7.29 37.35 24.46
N SER A 9 -6.84 38.59 24.64
CA SER A 9 -5.86 39.25 23.76
C SER A 9 -4.52 38.51 23.73
N ILE A 10 -4.00 38.09 24.88
CA ILE A 10 -2.73 37.35 24.96
C ILE A 10 -2.84 35.97 24.28
N GLN A 11 -3.98 35.29 24.42
CA GLN A 11 -4.21 34.01 23.75
C GLN A 11 -4.29 34.15 22.22
N GLU A 12 -4.91 35.22 21.71
CA GLU A 12 -4.94 35.52 20.28
C GLU A 12 -3.54 35.85 19.74
N ASP A 13 -2.72 36.60 20.48
CA ASP A 13 -1.33 36.89 20.09
C ASP A 13 -0.47 35.63 20.05
N HIS A 14 -0.62 34.74 21.04
CA HIS A 14 0.06 33.44 21.05
C HIS A 14 -0.40 32.53 19.90
N HIS A 15 -1.69 32.57 19.54
CA HIS A 15 -2.22 31.85 18.38
C HIS A 15 -1.61 32.39 17.08
N ASN A 16 -1.60 33.70 16.88
CA ASN A 16 -1.05 34.34 15.70
C ASN A 16 0.45 34.04 15.57
N ALA A 17 1.20 34.13 16.67
CA ALA A 17 2.62 33.77 16.70
C ALA A 17 2.83 32.28 16.38
N PHE A 18 2.00 31.38 16.89
CA PHE A 18 2.08 29.95 16.58
C PHE A 18 1.78 29.65 15.11
N VAL A 19 0.73 30.24 14.55
CA VAL A 19 0.37 30.10 13.13
C VAL A 19 1.46 30.68 12.23
N GLU A 20 2.03 31.83 12.58
CA GLU A 20 3.15 32.43 11.86
C GLU A 20 4.40 31.52 11.94
N ASN A 21 4.70 30.97 13.10
CA ASN A 21 5.82 30.05 13.30
C ASN A 21 5.63 28.74 12.52
N ILE A 22 4.44 28.14 12.55
CA ILE A 22 4.10 27.00 11.67
C ILE A 22 4.24 27.41 10.20
N GLY A 23 3.75 28.59 9.84
CA GLY A 23 3.87 29.13 8.49
C GLY A 23 5.31 29.25 8.02
N LYS A 24 6.23 29.65 8.91
CA LYS A 24 7.69 29.70 8.69
C LYS A 24 8.30 28.30 8.60
N VAL A 25 7.95 27.39 9.51
CA VAL A 25 8.45 25.99 9.49
C VAL A 25 8.04 25.27 8.20
N LEU A 26 6.81 25.49 7.76
CA LEU A 26 6.24 24.90 6.55
C LEU A 26 6.52 25.74 5.29
N PHE A 27 7.27 26.83 5.40
CA PHE A 27 7.59 27.66 4.26
C PHE A 27 8.47 26.87 3.28
N GLY A 28 8.06 26.80 2.02
CA GLY A 28 8.73 26.00 1.00
C GLY A 28 8.52 24.48 1.13
N GLN A 29 7.71 24.00 2.09
CA GLN A 29 7.35 22.60 2.20
C GLN A 29 6.08 22.29 1.39
N ASP A 30 6.18 21.34 0.46
CA ASP A 30 5.02 20.85 -0.30
C ASP A 30 3.91 20.30 0.60
N GLN A 31 4.25 19.82 1.80
CA GLN A 31 3.32 19.28 2.77
C GLN A 31 2.31 20.33 3.27
N LYS A 32 2.62 21.63 3.19
CA LYS A 32 1.73 22.71 3.61
C LYS A 32 0.36 22.63 2.91
N LYS A 33 0.31 22.16 1.66
CA LYS A 33 -0.93 21.99 0.88
C LYS A 33 -1.89 20.93 1.45
N HIS A 34 -1.40 20.07 2.33
CA HIS A 34 -2.22 19.02 2.97
C HIS A 34 -2.83 19.46 4.30
N ILE A 35 -2.41 20.59 4.87
CA ILE A 35 -3.03 21.17 6.06
C ILE A 35 -4.23 21.98 5.63
N ARG A 36 -5.43 21.59 6.10
CA ARG A 36 -6.67 22.31 5.79
C ARG A 36 -6.97 23.41 6.81
N ASP A 37 -6.88 23.09 8.09
CA ASP A 37 -7.29 23.96 9.19
C ASP A 37 -6.32 23.81 10.38
N ILE A 38 -6.10 24.89 11.14
CA ILE A 38 -5.33 24.89 12.40
C ILE A 38 -6.25 25.39 13.50
N LEU A 39 -6.51 24.55 14.50
CA LEU A 39 -7.39 24.87 15.64
C LEU A 39 -6.61 24.63 16.93
N ASN A 40 -6.62 25.61 17.84
CA ASN A 40 -5.96 25.51 19.13
C ASN A 40 -6.98 25.08 20.18
N VAL A 41 -6.75 23.93 20.81
CA VAL A 41 -7.61 23.42 21.89
C VAL A 41 -6.92 23.69 23.22
N SER A 42 -7.60 24.42 24.11
CA SER A 42 -7.13 24.63 25.48
C SER A 42 -7.85 23.70 26.46
N ASN A 43 -7.09 23.04 27.33
CA ASN A 43 -7.65 22.25 28.44
C ASN A 43 -7.91 23.09 29.70
N THR A 44 -7.62 24.40 29.66
CA THR A 44 -7.72 25.29 30.83
C THR A 44 -8.81 26.36 30.67
N ASN A 45 -9.56 26.33 29.57
CA ASN A 45 -10.60 27.31 29.27
C ASN A 45 -11.91 26.60 28.91
N ASP A 46 -12.84 26.53 29.86
CA ASP A 46 -14.13 25.85 29.68
C ASP A 46 -15.15 26.67 28.86
N GLU A 47 -14.86 27.96 28.60
CA GLU A 47 -15.67 28.82 27.72
C GLU A 47 -15.29 28.68 26.22
N ASP A 48 -14.39 27.75 25.90
CA ASP A 48 -13.76 27.71 24.59
C ASP A 48 -14.72 27.23 23.49
N GLY A 49 -15.24 28.20 22.73
CA GLY A 49 -16.06 27.99 21.53
C GLY A 49 -15.32 27.25 20.41
N VAL A 50 -14.04 26.87 20.59
CA VAL A 50 -13.30 26.04 19.65
C VAL A 50 -13.99 24.69 19.41
N PHE A 51 -14.60 24.04 20.40
CA PHE A 51 -15.33 22.80 20.14
C PHE A 51 -16.56 23.00 19.23
N GLU A 52 -17.24 24.14 19.35
CA GLU A 52 -18.30 24.52 18.40
C GLU A 52 -17.74 24.78 17.00
N LYS A 53 -16.58 25.45 16.90
CA LYS A 53 -15.88 25.62 15.62
C LYS A 53 -15.50 24.27 15.01
N ILE A 54 -15.00 23.32 15.81
CA ILE A 54 -14.67 21.96 15.36
C ILE A 54 -15.93 21.25 14.86
N ARG A 55 -17.02 21.25 15.64
CA ARG A 55 -18.29 20.61 15.24
C ARG A 55 -18.81 21.20 13.93
N LYS A 56 -18.89 22.53 13.84
CA LYS A 56 -19.31 23.24 12.63
C LYS A 56 -18.43 22.86 11.44
N ARG A 57 -17.11 22.85 11.62
CA ARG A 57 -16.17 22.52 10.55
C ARG A 57 -16.29 21.08 10.09
N ILE A 58 -16.48 20.13 11.01
CA ILE A 58 -16.75 18.73 10.68
C ILE A 58 -18.05 18.62 9.87
N SER A 59 -19.11 19.34 10.24
CA SER A 59 -20.37 19.35 9.49
C SER A 59 -20.21 19.94 8.08
N GLU A 60 -19.48 21.05 7.94
CA GLU A 60 -19.16 21.64 6.64
C GLU A 60 -18.39 20.65 5.76
N LEU A 61 -17.32 20.04 6.28
CA LEU A 61 -16.52 19.04 5.56
C LEU A 61 -17.32 17.79 5.19
N ALA A 62 -18.20 17.32 6.08
CA ALA A 62 -19.09 16.21 5.79
C ALA A 62 -20.06 16.54 4.65
N SER A 63 -20.55 17.78 4.58
CA SER A 63 -21.43 18.24 3.50
C SER A 63 -20.73 18.36 2.13
N GLU A 64 -19.41 18.50 2.11
CA GLU A 64 -18.59 18.48 0.88
C GLU A 64 -18.37 17.05 0.34
N MET A 65 -18.65 16.01 1.13
CA MET A 65 -18.45 14.63 0.71
C MET A 65 -19.40 14.26 -0.43
N LYS A 66 -18.91 13.53 -1.44
CA LYS A 66 -19.71 13.07 -2.58
C LYS A 66 -20.93 12.22 -2.21
N SER A 67 -20.89 11.57 -1.05
CA SER A 67 -21.98 10.75 -0.53
C SER A 67 -23.06 11.57 0.19
N TRP A 68 -22.80 12.84 0.51
CA TRP A 68 -23.76 13.68 1.21
C TRP A 68 -24.92 14.07 0.29
N GLY A 69 -26.15 13.95 0.80
CA GLY A 69 -27.37 14.26 0.03
C GLY A 69 -27.71 13.24 -1.07
N VAL A 70 -26.97 12.13 -1.17
CA VAL A 70 -27.31 11.04 -2.10
C VAL A 70 -28.58 10.35 -1.61
N GLU A 71 -29.61 10.36 -2.45
CA GLU A 71 -30.86 9.66 -2.16
C GLU A 71 -30.65 8.15 -2.24
N ILE A 72 -31.14 7.44 -1.22
CA ILE A 72 -31.15 5.98 -1.18
C ILE A 72 -32.58 5.46 -1.03
N PRO A 73 -32.90 4.27 -1.58
CA PRO A 73 -34.19 3.65 -1.35
C PRO A 73 -34.49 3.50 0.15
N LEU A 74 -35.70 3.85 0.58
CA LEU A 74 -36.11 3.72 1.99
C LEU A 74 -35.88 2.29 2.54
N LYS A 75 -36.12 1.27 1.71
CA LYS A 75 -35.85 -0.13 2.05
C LYS A 75 -34.39 -0.41 2.41
N TRP A 76 -33.43 0.24 1.74
CA TRP A 76 -32.01 0.12 2.07
C TRP A 76 -31.73 0.76 3.44
N PHE A 77 -32.29 1.94 3.70
CA PHE A 77 -32.17 2.57 5.02
C PHE A 77 -32.75 1.71 6.15
N LEU A 78 -33.95 1.15 5.96
CA LEU A 78 -34.58 0.25 6.93
C LEU A 78 -33.72 -1.01 7.17
N PHE A 79 -33.11 -1.53 6.12
CA PHE A 79 -32.18 -2.64 6.23
C PHE A 79 -30.88 -2.26 6.98
N GLN A 80 -30.33 -1.06 6.74
CA GLN A 80 -29.18 -0.54 7.48
C GLN A 80 -29.46 -0.50 8.98
N GLN A 81 -30.66 -0.09 9.39
CA GLN A 81 -31.05 -0.07 10.81
C GLN A 81 -31.01 -1.48 11.44
N VAL A 82 -31.36 -2.53 10.68
CA VAL A 82 -31.19 -3.91 11.15
C VAL A 82 -29.73 -4.29 11.29
N ILE A 83 -28.87 -3.91 10.34
CA ILE A 83 -27.42 -4.14 10.44
C ILE A 83 -26.87 -3.42 11.68
N GLU A 84 -27.26 -2.17 11.94
CA GLU A 84 -26.84 -1.43 13.14
C GLU A 84 -27.22 -2.17 14.43
N LYS A 85 -28.44 -2.73 14.52
CA LYS A 85 -28.84 -3.58 15.65
C LYS A 85 -28.03 -4.87 15.78
N LEU A 86 -27.61 -5.48 14.67
CA LEU A 86 -26.72 -6.65 14.73
C LEU A 86 -25.34 -6.27 15.26
N LYS A 87 -24.79 -5.10 14.88
CA LYS A 87 -23.53 -4.58 15.42
C LYS A 87 -23.60 -4.27 16.90
N GLU A 88 -24.70 -3.64 17.36
CA GLU A 88 -24.95 -3.39 18.78
C GLU A 88 -24.94 -4.69 19.59
N ASN A 89 -25.57 -5.73 19.04
CA ASN A 89 -25.58 -7.09 19.59
C ASN A 89 -24.29 -7.89 19.32
N LYS A 90 -23.23 -7.22 18.85
CA LYS A 90 -21.90 -7.80 18.64
C LYS A 90 -21.89 -8.98 17.68
N VAL A 91 -22.75 -8.98 16.66
CA VAL A 91 -22.75 -9.95 15.55
C VAL A 91 -21.90 -9.37 14.40
N PRO A 92 -20.67 -9.87 14.19
CA PRO A 92 -19.74 -9.21 13.27
C PRO A 92 -19.85 -9.66 11.82
N ILE A 93 -20.38 -10.86 11.59
CA ILE A 93 -20.40 -11.53 10.28
C ILE A 93 -21.65 -12.42 10.21
N SER A 94 -22.18 -12.58 9.00
CA SER A 94 -23.28 -13.52 8.71
C SER A 94 -23.18 -14.03 7.28
N THR A 95 -23.82 -15.16 6.99
CA THR A 95 -23.89 -15.66 5.62
C THR A 95 -24.75 -14.74 4.77
N THR A 96 -24.38 -14.57 3.50
CA THR A 96 -25.13 -13.72 2.56
C THR A 96 -26.59 -14.15 2.44
N LYS A 97 -26.86 -15.46 2.54
CA LYS A 97 -28.22 -16.02 2.57
C LYS A 97 -29.03 -15.54 3.78
N ASN A 98 -28.46 -15.56 4.98
CA ASN A 98 -29.15 -15.07 6.18
C ASN A 98 -29.39 -13.56 6.07
N VAL A 99 -28.41 -12.83 5.53
CA VAL A 99 -28.51 -11.39 5.30
C VAL A 99 -29.62 -11.06 4.29
N GLN A 100 -29.75 -11.83 3.21
CA GLN A 100 -30.83 -11.72 2.23
C GLN A 100 -32.20 -12.04 2.83
N GLN A 101 -32.30 -13.05 3.71
CA GLN A 101 -33.54 -13.36 4.43
C GLN A 101 -33.98 -12.21 5.33
N MET A 102 -33.04 -11.55 6.02
CA MET A 102 -33.35 -10.35 6.80
C MET A 102 -33.80 -9.19 5.89
N ALA A 103 -33.12 -8.97 4.77
CA ALA A 103 -33.43 -7.90 3.82
C ALA A 103 -34.81 -8.07 3.14
N SER A 104 -35.20 -9.32 2.86
CA SER A 104 -36.49 -9.68 2.26
C SER A 104 -37.67 -9.67 3.23
N HIS A 105 -37.43 -9.46 4.53
CA HIS A 105 -38.48 -9.37 5.52
C HIS A 105 -39.53 -8.31 5.14
N LYS A 106 -40.82 -8.58 5.38
CA LYS A 106 -41.95 -7.75 4.91
C LYS A 106 -41.91 -6.27 5.30
N TYR A 107 -41.22 -5.93 6.40
CA TYR A 107 -41.05 -4.54 6.85
C TYR A 107 -39.87 -3.81 6.17
N ILE A 108 -39.03 -4.52 5.43
CA ILE A 108 -37.89 -3.97 4.66
C ILE A 108 -38.19 -4.06 3.18
N GLY A 109 -38.50 -5.26 2.67
CA GLY A 109 -38.98 -5.47 1.30
C GLY A 109 -37.91 -5.45 0.21
N ILE A 110 -36.67 -5.82 0.50
CA ILE A 110 -35.64 -6.06 -0.54
C ILE A 110 -35.79 -7.51 -1.01
N THR A 111 -36.68 -7.75 -1.97
CA THR A 111 -37.00 -9.11 -2.47
C THR A 111 -36.32 -9.46 -3.79
N ASP A 112 -35.81 -8.46 -4.51
CA ASP A 112 -35.09 -8.64 -5.76
C ASP A 112 -33.59 -8.84 -5.49
N ASP A 113 -33.00 -9.87 -6.10
CA ASP A 113 -31.60 -10.25 -5.85
C ASP A 113 -30.61 -9.22 -6.39
N ALA A 114 -30.93 -8.58 -7.53
CA ALA A 114 -30.08 -7.56 -8.10
C ALA A 114 -30.09 -6.29 -7.24
N ASP A 115 -31.24 -5.92 -6.70
CA ASP A 115 -31.37 -4.82 -5.74
C ASP A 115 -30.66 -5.11 -4.41
N PHE A 116 -30.78 -6.33 -3.88
CA PHE A 116 -30.04 -6.76 -2.69
C PHE A 116 -28.52 -6.65 -2.90
N ARG A 117 -28.01 -7.15 -4.02
CA ARG A 117 -26.58 -7.07 -4.38
C ARG A 117 -26.11 -5.62 -4.51
N LYS A 118 -26.90 -4.74 -5.15
CA LYS A 118 -26.61 -3.30 -5.23
C LYS A 118 -26.59 -2.64 -3.85
N CYS A 119 -27.51 -3.01 -2.97
CA CYS A 119 -27.54 -2.51 -1.59
C CYS A 119 -26.27 -2.90 -0.82
N LEU A 120 -25.82 -4.16 -0.92
CA LEU A 120 -24.59 -4.61 -0.26
C LEU A 120 -23.35 -3.90 -0.81
N LEU A 121 -23.25 -3.75 -2.14
CA LEU A 121 -22.14 -3.02 -2.76
C LEU A 121 -22.12 -1.55 -2.34
N TYR A 122 -23.29 -0.89 -2.27
CA TYR A 122 -23.39 0.46 -1.75
C TYR A 122 -22.89 0.56 -0.30
N PHE A 123 -23.32 -0.35 0.58
CA PHE A 123 -22.86 -0.38 1.98
C PHE A 123 -21.38 -0.74 2.12
N HIS A 124 -20.83 -1.51 1.19
CA HIS A 124 -19.40 -1.77 1.11
C HIS A 124 -18.63 -0.48 0.77
N ASP A 125 -19.07 0.26 -0.24
CA ASP A 125 -18.41 1.48 -0.72
C ASP A 125 -18.39 2.60 0.33
N VAL A 126 -19.45 2.73 1.13
CA VAL A 126 -19.49 3.69 2.25
C VAL A 126 -18.84 3.18 3.53
N GLY A 127 -18.41 1.90 3.56
CA GLY A 127 -17.72 1.29 4.70
C GLY A 127 -18.63 0.89 5.86
N THR A 128 -19.94 0.75 5.64
CA THR A 128 -20.87 0.24 6.65
C THR A 128 -20.68 -1.26 6.86
N ILE A 129 -20.41 -2.01 5.80
CA ILE A 129 -20.13 -3.46 5.83
C ILE A 129 -18.92 -3.78 4.95
N ILE A 130 -18.40 -5.01 5.00
CA ILE A 130 -17.48 -5.51 3.97
C ILE A 130 -18.15 -6.68 3.25
N TYR A 131 -18.30 -6.54 1.93
CA TYR A 131 -18.85 -7.56 1.05
C TYR A 131 -18.03 -7.60 -0.23
N TYR A 132 -17.69 -8.81 -0.68
CA TYR A 132 -17.02 -9.03 -1.95
C TYR A 132 -17.92 -9.84 -2.85
N ASP A 133 -18.20 -9.27 -4.00
CA ASP A 133 -19.11 -9.83 -4.96
C ASP A 133 -18.39 -10.74 -5.96
N GLU A 134 -17.67 -11.71 -5.40
CA GLU A 134 -16.74 -12.59 -6.09
C GLU A 134 -16.86 -14.01 -5.54
N GLU A 135 -16.64 -15.00 -6.41
CA GLU A 135 -16.65 -16.41 -6.02
C GLU A 135 -15.67 -16.69 -4.87
N GLY A 136 -16.11 -17.46 -3.89
CA GLY A 136 -15.33 -17.79 -2.68
C GLY A 136 -15.35 -16.74 -1.58
N LEU A 137 -15.83 -15.52 -1.84
CA LEU A 137 -15.99 -14.47 -0.82
C LEU A 137 -17.42 -13.95 -0.69
N ASN A 138 -18.26 -14.14 -1.70
CA ASN A 138 -19.65 -13.69 -1.73
C ASN A 138 -20.60 -14.47 -0.80
N GLU A 139 -20.13 -15.53 -0.14
CA GLU A 139 -20.93 -16.35 0.77
C GLU A 139 -21.13 -15.70 2.15
N ASN A 140 -20.27 -14.75 2.51
CA ASN A 140 -20.32 -14.07 3.80
C ASN A 140 -20.31 -12.55 3.64
N VAL A 141 -20.97 -11.89 4.59
CA VAL A 141 -20.98 -10.43 4.74
C VAL A 141 -20.43 -10.11 6.12
N ILE A 142 -19.32 -9.36 6.17
CA ILE A 142 -18.84 -8.80 7.43
C ILE A 142 -19.70 -7.59 7.75
N LEU A 143 -20.60 -7.75 8.72
CA LEU A 143 -21.54 -6.74 9.16
C LEU A 143 -20.82 -5.61 9.92
N ASP A 144 -19.81 -5.92 10.73
CA ASP A 144 -19.01 -4.94 11.45
C ASP A 144 -17.55 -4.92 10.96
N PRO A 145 -17.14 -3.94 10.15
CA PRO A 145 -15.76 -3.80 9.69
C PRO A 145 -14.73 -3.72 10.82
N LYS A 146 -15.12 -3.29 12.03
CA LYS A 146 -14.21 -3.26 13.19
C LYS A 146 -13.71 -4.66 13.56
N TRP A 147 -14.55 -5.68 13.44
CA TRP A 147 -14.15 -7.07 13.70
C TRP A 147 -13.01 -7.51 12.76
N LEU A 148 -13.09 -7.16 11.47
CA LEU A 148 -12.03 -7.43 10.51
C LEU A 148 -10.74 -6.68 10.87
N ILE A 149 -10.85 -5.41 11.26
CA ILE A 149 -9.69 -4.61 11.70
C ILE A 149 -9.04 -5.25 12.94
N ASP A 150 -9.82 -5.72 13.90
CA ASP A 150 -9.31 -6.39 15.09
C ASP A 150 -8.60 -7.71 14.72
N ALA A 151 -9.08 -8.45 13.72
CA ALA A 151 -8.37 -9.62 13.16
C ALA A 151 -7.02 -9.23 12.53
N PHE A 152 -6.97 -8.14 11.76
CA PHE A 152 -5.71 -7.65 11.17
C PHE A 152 -4.72 -7.21 12.25
N ARG A 153 -5.21 -6.58 13.33
CA ARG A 153 -4.38 -6.17 14.47
C ARG A 153 -3.71 -7.36 15.14
N CYS A 154 -4.36 -8.53 15.19
CA CYS A 154 -3.72 -9.74 15.70
C CYS A 154 -2.47 -10.15 14.89
N LEU A 155 -2.40 -9.82 13.60
CA LEU A 155 -1.26 -10.15 12.74
C LEU A 155 -0.07 -9.19 12.90
N VAL A 156 -0.33 -7.92 13.20
CA VAL A 156 0.70 -6.86 13.23
C VAL A 156 1.12 -6.45 14.64
N SER A 157 0.32 -6.75 15.66
CA SER A 157 0.67 -6.43 17.05
C SER A 157 1.78 -7.33 17.57
N HIS A 158 2.85 -6.71 18.06
CA HIS A 158 4.05 -7.36 18.60
C HIS A 158 3.83 -8.05 19.96
N GLN A 159 2.59 -8.10 20.47
CA GLN A 159 2.29 -8.45 21.87
C GLN A 159 2.19 -9.96 22.15
N ILE A 160 2.70 -10.81 21.27
CA ILE A 160 2.56 -12.26 21.44
C ILE A 160 3.92 -12.84 21.82
N SER A 161 4.39 -12.40 22.97
CA SER A 161 5.66 -12.85 23.54
C SER A 161 5.41 -13.25 24.98
N ASN A 162 5.19 -14.55 25.21
CA ASN A 162 5.34 -15.21 26.51
C ASN A 162 5.52 -16.74 26.38
N GLU A 163 5.32 -17.36 25.20
CA GLU A 163 5.57 -18.80 24.98
C GLU A 163 6.72 -19.04 23.99
N THR A 164 7.65 -19.93 24.33
CA THR A 164 8.85 -20.24 23.54
C THR A 164 8.55 -20.63 22.09
N LYS A 165 7.53 -21.48 21.87
CA LYS A 165 7.13 -21.91 20.51
C LYS A 165 6.52 -20.78 19.67
N ILE A 166 5.86 -19.81 20.31
CA ILE A 166 5.38 -18.62 19.61
C ILE A 166 6.58 -17.74 19.21
N GLY A 167 7.60 -17.68 20.06
CA GLY A 167 8.87 -17.02 19.76
C GLY A 167 9.52 -17.54 18.48
N ASP A 168 9.57 -18.86 18.27
CA ASP A 168 10.18 -19.46 17.07
C ASP A 168 9.38 -19.18 15.79
N ASP A 169 8.05 -19.34 15.87
CA ASP A 169 7.10 -19.01 14.80
C ASP A 169 7.20 -17.52 14.42
N TRP A 170 7.30 -16.63 15.41
CA TRP A 170 7.44 -15.19 15.21
C TRP A 170 8.81 -14.82 14.63
N CYS A 171 9.89 -15.45 15.11
CA CYS A 171 11.22 -15.31 14.54
C CYS A 171 11.23 -15.70 13.05
N THR A 172 10.51 -16.77 12.68
CA THR A 172 10.36 -17.19 11.28
C THR A 172 9.67 -16.10 10.47
N LEU A 173 8.53 -15.58 10.94
CA LEU A 173 7.82 -14.48 10.28
C LEU A 173 8.70 -13.24 10.11
N GLN A 174 9.44 -12.82 11.13
CA GLN A 174 10.31 -11.66 11.05
C GLN A 174 11.50 -11.87 10.10
N GLN A 175 12.10 -13.06 10.10
CA GLN A 175 13.30 -13.34 9.30
C GLN A 175 12.99 -13.62 7.84
N THR A 176 11.88 -14.30 7.53
CA THR A 176 11.57 -14.77 6.17
C THR A 176 10.31 -14.14 5.57
N GLY A 177 9.50 -13.46 6.39
CA GLY A 177 8.17 -13.00 6.02
C GLY A 177 7.12 -14.12 5.96
N GLN A 178 7.49 -15.37 6.19
CA GLN A 178 6.57 -16.52 6.10
C GLN A 178 5.72 -16.63 7.36
N ILE A 179 4.40 -16.74 7.21
CA ILE A 179 3.50 -17.03 8.32
C ILE A 179 3.27 -18.54 8.42
N THR A 180 3.58 -19.11 9.58
CA THR A 180 3.34 -20.54 9.83
C THR A 180 1.86 -20.79 10.15
N THR A 181 1.35 -21.97 9.82
CA THR A 181 -0.03 -22.37 10.14
C THR A 181 -0.30 -22.35 11.64
N SER A 182 0.70 -22.73 12.44
CA SER A 182 0.69 -22.67 13.91
C SER A 182 0.53 -21.23 14.39
N LEU A 183 1.37 -20.31 13.89
CA LEU A 183 1.29 -18.90 14.24
C LEU A 183 -0.10 -18.36 13.92
N LEU A 184 -0.54 -18.46 12.66
CA LEU A 184 -1.83 -17.94 12.22
C LEU A 184 -3.00 -18.47 13.06
N GLY A 185 -3.00 -19.76 13.40
CA GLY A 185 -4.01 -20.34 14.30
C GLY A 185 -4.02 -19.67 15.67
N LYS A 186 -2.86 -19.47 16.30
CA LYS A 186 -2.75 -18.80 17.60
C LYS A 186 -3.14 -17.32 17.53
N LEU A 187 -2.77 -16.61 16.46
CA LEU A 187 -3.13 -15.20 16.26
C LEU A 187 -4.64 -15.00 16.23
N LEU A 188 -5.36 -15.93 15.59
CA LEU A 188 -6.82 -15.89 15.43
C LEU A 188 -7.60 -16.51 16.61
N GLN A 189 -6.92 -17.14 17.58
CA GLN A 189 -7.55 -17.61 18.82
C GLN A 189 -7.81 -16.49 19.84
N LYS A 190 -7.36 -15.27 19.57
CA LYS A 190 -7.54 -14.14 20.49
C LYS A 190 -9.03 -13.89 20.73
N LYS A 191 -9.44 -13.92 22.00
CA LYS A 191 -10.82 -13.58 22.40
C LYS A 191 -11.16 -12.15 22.00
N THR A 192 -12.39 -11.97 21.56
CA THR A 192 -12.96 -10.66 21.22
C THR A 192 -14.28 -10.48 21.96
N ASP A 193 -14.79 -9.25 21.99
CA ASP A 193 -16.09 -8.94 22.58
C ASP A 193 -17.27 -9.28 21.63
N TYR A 194 -16.99 -9.98 20.52
CA TYR A 194 -18.00 -10.40 19.55
C TYR A 194 -18.56 -11.79 19.84
N THR A 195 -19.77 -12.05 19.37
CA THR A 195 -20.46 -13.34 19.50
C THR A 195 -19.79 -14.45 18.66
N ILE A 196 -18.97 -14.07 17.68
CA ILE A 196 -18.28 -14.96 16.75
C ILE A 196 -16.78 -14.69 16.81
N ASP A 197 -16.00 -15.77 17.02
CA ASP A 197 -14.54 -15.72 17.01
C ASP A 197 -13.95 -15.72 15.59
N PHE A 198 -12.66 -15.41 15.47
CA PHE A 198 -11.97 -15.44 14.18
C PHE A 198 -11.67 -16.86 13.71
N GLN A 199 -11.52 -17.81 14.63
CA GLN A 199 -11.04 -19.15 14.34
C GLN A 199 -12.03 -19.92 13.48
N GLY A 200 -13.34 -19.76 13.73
CA GLY A 200 -14.40 -20.37 12.89
C GLY A 200 -14.49 -19.81 11.47
N HIS A 201 -13.85 -18.67 11.20
CA HIS A 201 -13.87 -17.99 9.91
C HIS A 201 -12.45 -17.78 9.33
N LYS A 202 -11.48 -18.60 9.77
CA LYS A 202 -10.06 -18.45 9.41
C LYS A 202 -9.83 -18.42 7.91
N GLU A 203 -10.40 -19.36 7.16
CA GLU A 203 -10.19 -19.49 5.72
C GLU A 203 -10.75 -18.26 4.98
N TYR A 204 -11.95 -17.82 5.36
CA TYR A 204 -12.55 -16.60 4.82
C TYR A 204 -11.69 -15.36 5.12
N LEU A 205 -11.21 -15.22 6.37
CA LEU A 205 -10.33 -14.12 6.76
C LEU A 205 -9.01 -14.11 5.97
N ILE A 206 -8.42 -15.26 5.69
CA ILE A 206 -7.21 -15.37 4.85
C ILE A 206 -7.49 -14.81 3.45
N GLU A 207 -8.61 -15.19 2.82
CA GLU A 207 -8.96 -14.70 1.49
C GLU A 207 -9.24 -13.19 1.49
N VAL A 208 -9.89 -12.67 2.54
CA VAL A 208 -10.06 -11.21 2.72
C VAL A 208 -8.70 -10.53 2.91
N MET A 209 -7.78 -11.09 3.71
CA MET A 209 -6.43 -10.54 3.89
C MET A 209 -5.61 -10.53 2.59
N LYS A 210 -5.82 -11.53 1.72
CA LYS A 210 -5.23 -11.56 0.38
C LYS A 210 -5.76 -10.45 -0.52
N LYS A 211 -7.04 -10.04 -0.38
CA LYS A 211 -7.62 -8.89 -1.11
C LYS A 211 -6.97 -7.56 -0.74
N PHE A 212 -6.53 -7.42 0.51
CA PHE A 212 -5.80 -6.27 1.01
C PHE A 212 -4.28 -6.36 0.78
N ASP A 213 -3.78 -7.43 0.15
CA ASP A 213 -2.35 -7.73 -0.02
C ASP A 213 -1.55 -7.73 1.31
N ILE A 214 -2.23 -8.01 2.44
CA ILE A 214 -1.59 -8.19 3.74
C ILE A 214 -0.86 -9.54 3.77
N ILE A 215 -1.55 -10.57 3.28
CA ILE A 215 -1.03 -11.93 3.10
C ILE A 215 -0.96 -12.25 1.61
N VAL A 216 0.09 -12.94 1.20
CA VAL A 216 0.27 -13.40 -0.17
C VAL A 216 0.72 -14.85 -0.23
N SER A 217 0.15 -15.59 -1.17
CA SER A 217 0.69 -16.86 -1.63
C SER A 217 1.73 -16.59 -2.72
N MET A 218 2.96 -17.02 -2.49
CA MET A 218 4.00 -16.97 -3.52
C MET A 218 3.66 -17.99 -4.61
N LYS A 219 3.98 -17.67 -5.86
CA LYS A 219 3.84 -18.58 -6.99
C LYS A 219 4.56 -19.91 -6.71
N ASP A 220 3.90 -21.01 -7.04
CA ASP A 220 4.39 -22.37 -6.85
C ASP A 220 4.74 -22.73 -5.38
N SER A 221 4.22 -21.99 -4.40
CA SER A 221 4.46 -22.22 -2.96
C SER A 221 3.14 -22.42 -2.20
N PRO A 222 3.05 -23.44 -1.32
CA PRO A 222 1.90 -23.62 -0.45
C PRO A 222 1.90 -22.66 0.75
N PHE A 223 2.98 -21.90 0.95
CA PHE A 223 3.16 -21.04 2.12
C PHE A 223 2.57 -19.65 1.91
N LEU A 224 2.15 -19.06 3.04
CA LEU A 224 1.66 -17.69 3.13
C LEU A 224 2.79 -16.78 3.60
N TYR A 225 2.83 -15.56 3.07
CA TYR A 225 3.84 -14.55 3.39
C TYR A 225 3.20 -13.21 3.70
N MET A 226 3.84 -12.41 4.56
CA MET A 226 3.44 -11.04 4.91
C MET A 226 4.55 -10.05 4.53
N PRO A 227 4.47 -9.41 3.35
CA PRO A 227 5.51 -8.48 2.88
C PRO A 227 5.89 -7.38 3.87
N CYS A 228 4.89 -6.84 4.59
CA CYS A 228 5.09 -5.76 5.55
C CYS A 228 5.88 -6.16 6.81
N MET A 229 6.01 -7.46 7.11
CA MET A 229 6.70 -7.97 8.30
C MET A 229 8.15 -8.35 8.04
N MET A 230 8.60 -8.24 6.79
CA MET A 230 9.96 -8.58 6.41
C MET A 230 10.99 -7.64 7.02
N THR A 231 12.20 -8.16 7.18
CA THR A 231 13.37 -7.41 7.64
C THR A 231 13.93 -6.50 6.54
N ASP A 232 14.59 -5.44 6.95
CA ASP A 232 15.38 -4.59 6.06
C ASP A 232 16.70 -5.28 5.67
N CYS A 233 17.23 -4.92 4.51
CA CYS A 233 18.52 -5.40 4.04
C CYS A 233 19.16 -4.36 3.11
N SER A 234 20.50 -4.40 2.97
CA SER A 234 21.21 -3.54 2.02
C SER A 234 21.17 -4.11 0.61
N LEU A 235 21.20 -3.22 -0.39
CA LEU A 235 21.26 -3.61 -1.80
C LEU A 235 22.54 -4.39 -2.12
N ASP A 236 23.66 -4.06 -1.49
CA ASP A 236 24.93 -4.76 -1.67
C ASP A 236 24.89 -6.20 -1.14
N PHE A 237 24.24 -6.41 0.00
CA PHE A 237 24.00 -7.77 0.50
C PHE A 237 23.19 -8.58 -0.51
N VAL A 238 22.11 -8.00 -1.05
CA VAL A 238 21.25 -8.69 -2.01
C VAL A 238 22.02 -9.01 -3.29
N LYS A 239 22.77 -8.05 -3.82
CA LYS A 239 23.64 -8.24 -5.00
C LYS A 239 24.67 -9.33 -4.77
N GLY A 240 25.36 -9.35 -3.63
CA GLY A 240 26.40 -10.33 -3.33
C GLY A 240 25.89 -11.75 -3.10
N ASN A 241 24.65 -11.93 -2.65
CA ASN A 241 24.11 -13.25 -2.26
C ASN A 241 23.11 -13.85 -3.24
N PHE A 242 22.39 -13.03 -4.01
CA PHE A 242 21.28 -13.51 -4.85
C PHE A 242 21.46 -13.22 -6.33
N ILE A 243 22.32 -12.27 -6.70
CA ILE A 243 22.54 -11.93 -8.12
C ILE A 243 23.71 -12.73 -8.66
N THR A 244 23.52 -13.33 -9.83
CA THR A 244 24.57 -14.14 -10.47
C THR A 244 25.71 -13.22 -10.93
N ALA A 245 26.93 -13.46 -10.43
CA ALA A 245 28.09 -12.59 -10.67
C ALA A 245 28.49 -12.44 -12.16
N THR A 246 28.12 -13.40 -13.01
CA THR A 246 28.41 -13.37 -14.45
C THR A 246 27.38 -12.59 -15.27
N PHE A 247 26.27 -12.15 -14.65
CA PHE A 247 25.23 -11.43 -15.36
C PHE A 247 25.64 -9.98 -15.61
N ASP A 248 25.32 -9.47 -16.80
CA ASP A 248 25.33 -8.03 -17.06
C ASP A 248 24.03 -7.40 -16.55
N LYS A 249 23.94 -6.08 -16.56
CA LYS A 249 22.84 -5.34 -15.97
C LYS A 249 22.37 -4.23 -16.89
N THR A 250 21.06 -4.00 -16.90
CA THR A 250 20.48 -2.78 -17.47
C THR A 250 20.85 -1.55 -16.64
N SER A 251 20.60 -0.36 -17.17
CA SER A 251 20.43 0.84 -16.35
C SER A 251 19.33 0.65 -15.29
N TRP A 252 19.33 1.47 -14.25
CA TRP A 252 18.22 1.54 -13.31
C TRP A 252 17.08 2.39 -13.89
N LEU A 253 15.86 1.86 -13.86
CA LEU A 253 14.63 2.61 -14.05
C LEU A 253 14.11 3.07 -12.69
N CYS A 254 13.98 4.38 -12.48
CA CYS A 254 13.55 4.97 -11.21
C CYS A 254 12.28 5.79 -11.38
N LEU A 255 11.26 5.50 -10.57
CA LEU A 255 10.06 6.33 -10.42
C LEU A 255 10.25 7.17 -9.15
N ARG A 256 10.45 8.48 -9.31
CA ARG A 256 10.62 9.43 -8.21
C ARG A 256 9.30 10.13 -7.93
N PHE A 257 8.75 9.89 -6.74
CA PHE A 257 7.47 10.42 -6.28
C PHE A 257 7.67 11.71 -5.48
N ASP A 258 6.66 12.57 -5.44
CA ASP A 258 6.63 13.67 -4.45
C ASP A 258 6.41 13.10 -3.03
N PHE A 259 5.60 12.06 -2.95
CA PHE A 259 5.37 11.24 -1.76
C PHE A 259 5.10 9.81 -2.20
N LEU A 260 5.92 8.86 -1.73
CA LEU A 260 5.69 7.44 -1.93
C LEU A 260 4.99 6.86 -0.70
N PRO A 261 3.71 6.47 -0.78
CA PRO A 261 3.03 5.91 0.38
C PRO A 261 3.74 4.63 0.86
N PRO A 262 3.94 4.43 2.18
CA PRO A 262 4.73 3.31 2.69
C PRO A 262 4.26 1.91 2.23
N VAL A 263 2.96 1.77 1.92
CA VAL A 263 2.35 0.49 1.54
C VAL A 263 2.53 0.16 0.05
N PHE A 264 2.92 1.13 -0.79
CA PHE A 264 3.03 0.91 -2.25
C PHE A 264 3.95 -0.25 -2.60
N PHE A 265 5.13 -0.30 -1.99
CA PHE A 265 6.08 -1.36 -2.23
C PHE A 265 5.53 -2.72 -1.85
N ASN A 266 4.82 -2.83 -0.72
CA ASN A 266 4.21 -4.09 -0.30
C ASN A 266 3.19 -4.59 -1.32
N HIS A 267 2.37 -3.71 -1.90
CA HIS A 267 1.44 -4.11 -2.96
C HIS A 267 2.16 -4.57 -4.24
N ILE A 268 3.28 -3.93 -4.61
CA ILE A 268 4.07 -4.34 -5.79
C ILE A 268 4.65 -5.73 -5.54
N ILE A 269 5.28 -5.92 -4.38
CA ILE A 269 5.85 -7.20 -3.96
C ILE A 269 4.78 -8.29 -3.95
N ALA A 270 3.64 -8.01 -3.31
CA ALA A 270 2.51 -8.91 -3.25
C ALA A 270 2.04 -9.38 -4.64
N ARG A 271 1.95 -8.45 -5.60
CA ARG A 271 1.60 -8.79 -6.99
C ARG A 271 2.71 -9.57 -7.68
N TYR A 272 3.96 -9.15 -7.54
CA TYR A 272 5.09 -9.78 -8.24
C TYR A 272 5.34 -11.20 -7.72
N MET A 273 5.13 -11.46 -6.43
CA MET A 273 5.18 -12.79 -5.82
C MET A 273 4.12 -13.74 -6.39
N LYS A 274 2.97 -13.23 -6.85
CA LYS A 274 1.92 -14.04 -7.50
C LYS A 274 2.28 -14.41 -8.95
N VAL A 275 3.16 -13.65 -9.60
CA VAL A 275 3.46 -13.77 -11.05
C VAL A 275 4.82 -14.41 -11.31
N TYR A 276 5.83 -14.06 -10.50
CA TYR A 276 7.23 -14.44 -10.67
C TYR A 276 7.74 -15.23 -9.46
N ASN A 277 8.67 -16.14 -9.73
CA ASN A 277 9.32 -16.91 -8.67
C ASN A 277 10.37 -16.04 -7.99
N VAL A 278 10.38 -16.02 -6.66
CA VAL A 278 11.36 -15.26 -5.89
C VAL A 278 12.71 -15.97 -5.94
N ILE A 279 13.79 -15.22 -6.20
CA ILE A 279 15.14 -15.78 -6.18
C ILE A 279 15.47 -16.25 -4.76
N SER A 280 16.08 -17.42 -4.67
CA SER A 280 16.39 -18.05 -3.40
C SER A 280 17.81 -18.58 -3.42
N ALA A 281 18.51 -18.48 -2.29
CA ALA A 281 19.85 -19.02 -2.10
C ALA A 281 19.87 -19.91 -0.86
N MET A 282 20.69 -20.95 -0.87
CA MET A 282 20.87 -21.82 0.29
C MET A 282 21.86 -21.18 1.27
N ASP A 283 21.41 -20.94 2.50
CA ASP A 283 22.29 -20.53 3.58
C ASP A 283 23.08 -21.74 4.06
N LYS A 284 24.34 -21.85 3.63
CA LYS A 284 25.24 -22.98 3.96
C LYS A 284 25.49 -23.12 5.47
N GLY A 285 25.35 -22.06 6.26
CA GLY A 285 25.58 -22.10 7.71
C GLY A 285 24.40 -22.69 8.48
N LYS A 286 23.17 -22.53 7.97
CA LYS A 286 21.93 -22.96 8.65
C LYS A 286 21.17 -24.07 7.94
N GLY A 287 21.52 -24.39 6.69
CA GLY A 287 20.80 -25.37 5.87
C GLY A 287 19.39 -24.90 5.44
N VAL A 288 19.12 -23.59 5.52
CA VAL A 288 17.79 -23.00 5.24
C VAL A 288 17.83 -22.26 3.90
N ILE A 289 16.74 -22.35 3.15
CA ILE A 289 16.55 -21.55 1.92
C ILE A 289 16.21 -20.11 2.33
N LYS A 290 17.03 -19.16 1.88
CA LYS A 290 16.77 -17.73 2.07
C LYS A 290 16.19 -17.16 0.79
N HIS A 291 15.05 -16.49 0.89
CA HIS A 291 14.45 -15.78 -0.23
C HIS A 291 15.03 -14.36 -0.32
N ALA A 292 15.23 -13.87 -1.55
CA ALA A 292 15.62 -12.50 -1.83
C ALA A 292 14.40 -11.57 -1.71
N LEU A 293 13.83 -11.49 -0.51
CA LEU A 293 12.55 -10.85 -0.23
C LEU A 293 12.63 -10.11 1.11
N TYR A 294 12.74 -8.79 1.04
CA TYR A 294 13.00 -7.89 2.14
C TYR A 294 12.07 -6.67 2.06
N ARG A 295 11.91 -5.94 3.17
CA ARG A 295 10.96 -4.82 3.32
C ARG A 295 11.05 -3.77 2.21
N LYS A 296 12.24 -3.55 1.64
CA LYS A 296 12.51 -2.55 0.60
C LYS A 296 13.20 -3.11 -0.63
N ILE A 297 13.44 -4.42 -0.68
CA ILE A 297 14.20 -5.04 -1.80
C ILE A 297 13.64 -6.43 -2.07
N ALA A 298 13.37 -6.74 -3.33
CA ALA A 298 13.11 -8.10 -3.75
C ALA A 298 13.74 -8.44 -5.09
N VAL A 299 14.04 -9.72 -5.29
CA VAL A 299 14.60 -10.22 -6.53
C VAL A 299 13.74 -11.35 -7.07
N PHE A 300 13.31 -11.21 -8.33
CA PHE A 300 12.43 -12.15 -9.00
C PHE A 300 13.12 -12.80 -10.19
N LYS A 301 12.87 -14.09 -10.41
CA LYS A 301 13.25 -14.83 -11.61
C LYS A 301 12.25 -14.52 -12.72
N LEU A 302 12.74 -13.94 -13.82
CA LEU A 302 11.91 -13.71 -15.00
C LEU A 302 11.73 -15.02 -15.80
N PRO A 303 10.58 -15.22 -16.47
CA PRO A 303 10.23 -16.50 -17.12
C PRO A 303 11.11 -16.89 -18.32
N ASP A 304 11.98 -16.01 -18.81
CA ASP A 304 12.88 -16.27 -19.94
C ASP A 304 14.10 -17.12 -19.48
N SER A 305 13.98 -18.45 -19.62
CA SER A 305 15.04 -19.48 -19.48
C SER A 305 15.87 -19.47 -18.17
N GLY A 306 15.44 -18.74 -17.14
CA GLY A 306 16.21 -18.57 -15.89
C GLY A 306 17.51 -17.80 -16.04
N CYS A 307 17.71 -17.12 -17.16
CA CYS A 307 18.89 -16.33 -17.45
C CYS A 307 18.72 -14.85 -17.06
N LYS A 308 17.62 -14.50 -16.39
CA LYS A 308 17.25 -13.11 -16.09
C LYS A 308 16.66 -12.97 -14.68
N GLN A 309 17.10 -11.94 -13.97
CA GLN A 309 16.68 -11.59 -12.61
C GLN A 309 16.23 -10.14 -12.60
N LEU A 310 15.06 -9.85 -12.01
CA LEU A 310 14.54 -8.50 -11.81
C LEU A 310 14.76 -8.10 -10.36
N ILE A 311 15.52 -7.03 -10.14
CA ILE A 311 15.70 -6.40 -8.83
C ILE A 311 14.68 -5.26 -8.73
N LEU A 312 13.89 -5.26 -7.67
CA LEU A 312 12.98 -4.20 -7.30
C LEU A 312 13.41 -3.66 -5.94
N CYS A 313 13.63 -2.35 -5.82
CA CYS A 313 13.99 -1.73 -4.55
C CYS A 313 13.29 -0.39 -4.30
N GLN A 314 13.16 -0.04 -3.02
CA GLN A 314 12.62 1.23 -2.56
C GLN A 314 13.71 2.03 -1.83
N ALA A 315 13.84 3.29 -2.22
CA ALA A 315 14.58 4.32 -1.50
C ALA A 315 13.62 5.46 -1.10
N PRO A 316 14.04 6.49 -0.35
CA PRO A 316 13.16 7.60 0.03
C PRO A 316 12.48 8.24 -1.18
N ASN A 317 11.16 8.12 -1.26
CA ASN A 317 10.33 8.58 -2.38
C ASN A 317 10.70 8.03 -3.77
N ILE A 318 11.43 6.92 -3.84
CA ILE A 318 11.87 6.32 -5.11
C ILE A 318 11.53 4.84 -5.13
N LEU A 319 10.98 4.40 -6.25
CA LEU A 319 10.89 2.99 -6.62
C LEU A 319 11.84 2.73 -7.78
N ALA A 320 12.75 1.78 -7.64
CA ALA A 320 13.77 1.49 -8.65
C ALA A 320 13.73 0.02 -9.10
N VAL A 321 13.97 -0.19 -10.39
CA VAL A 321 14.03 -1.51 -11.03
C VAL A 321 15.29 -1.65 -11.87
N GLN A 322 15.93 -2.80 -11.81
CA GLN A 322 17.03 -3.19 -12.69
C GLN A 322 16.87 -4.65 -13.08
N ILE A 323 17.24 -4.98 -14.32
CA ILE A 323 17.26 -6.36 -14.80
C ILE A 323 18.72 -6.79 -14.96
N CYS A 324 19.05 -7.93 -14.36
CA CYS A 324 20.31 -8.62 -14.56
C CYS A 324 20.09 -9.81 -15.49
N PHE A 325 20.99 -10.01 -16.46
CA PHE A 325 20.82 -11.03 -17.48
C PHE A 325 22.14 -11.67 -17.91
N SER A 326 22.06 -12.92 -18.38
CA SER A 326 23.20 -13.59 -19.03
C SER A 326 23.44 -13.02 -20.43
N LYS A 327 24.70 -12.68 -20.74
CA LYS A 327 25.11 -12.14 -22.05
C LYS A 327 24.80 -13.05 -23.24
N ALA A 328 24.59 -14.34 -23.02
CA ALA A 328 24.35 -15.33 -24.07
C ALA A 328 22.93 -15.26 -24.70
N ASN A 329 21.96 -14.62 -24.04
CA ASN A 329 20.53 -14.60 -24.44
C ASN A 329 19.93 -13.17 -24.42
N ASP A 330 20.71 -12.18 -24.88
CA ASP A 330 20.29 -10.78 -24.83
C ASP A 330 19.07 -10.50 -25.72
N ILE A 331 17.98 -10.08 -25.09
CA ILE A 331 16.88 -9.37 -25.74
C ILE A 331 16.99 -7.97 -25.19
N LYS A 332 17.40 -7.01 -26.02
CA LYS A 332 17.63 -5.60 -25.63
C LYS A 332 16.37 -4.82 -25.29
N ASP A 333 15.19 -5.45 -25.33
CA ASP A 333 13.91 -4.80 -25.04
C ASP A 333 13.27 -5.36 -23.76
N TYR A 334 13.33 -4.56 -22.70
CA TYR A 334 12.66 -4.79 -21.43
C TYR A 334 11.51 -3.81 -21.17
N SER A 335 11.03 -3.11 -22.20
CA SER A 335 9.96 -2.12 -22.11
C SER A 335 8.66 -2.68 -21.53
N LYS A 336 8.39 -3.99 -21.73
CA LYS A 336 7.24 -4.68 -21.11
C LYS A 336 7.22 -4.54 -19.59
N TYR A 337 8.37 -4.69 -18.93
CA TYR A 337 8.46 -4.63 -17.46
C TYR A 337 8.27 -3.19 -16.94
N ARG A 338 8.74 -2.19 -17.70
CA ARG A 338 8.44 -0.77 -17.43
C ARG A 338 6.94 -0.50 -17.53
N LYS A 339 6.30 -0.96 -18.62
CA LYS A 339 4.85 -0.78 -18.87
C LYS A 339 4.00 -1.49 -17.81
N ASP A 340 4.41 -2.69 -17.39
CA ASP A 340 3.75 -3.43 -16.32
C ASP A 340 3.82 -2.69 -14.98
N LEU A 341 5.01 -2.17 -14.63
CA LEU A 341 5.20 -1.38 -13.41
C LEU A 341 4.36 -0.10 -13.42
N ASP A 342 4.35 0.59 -14.55
CA ASP A 342 3.59 1.81 -14.74
C ASP A 342 2.08 1.56 -14.63
N THR A 343 1.56 0.55 -15.33
CA THR A 343 0.17 0.10 -15.23
C THR A 343 -0.22 -0.23 -13.79
N PHE A 344 0.68 -0.88 -13.06
CA PHE A 344 0.46 -1.18 -11.65
C PHE A 344 0.34 0.08 -10.79
N VAL A 345 1.27 1.04 -10.94
CA VAL A 345 1.22 2.31 -10.18
C VAL A 345 -0.07 3.06 -10.49
N GLN A 346 -0.50 3.10 -11.76
CA GLN A 346 -1.75 3.73 -12.16
C GLN A 346 -2.98 3.02 -11.56
N ASN A 347 -2.97 1.68 -11.52
CA ASN A 347 -4.05 0.91 -10.90
C ASN A 347 -4.16 1.15 -9.39
N LEU A 348 -3.04 1.21 -8.66
CA LEU A 348 -3.06 1.57 -7.24
C LEU A 348 -3.58 2.98 -7.02
N LYS A 349 -3.13 3.92 -7.86
CA LYS A 349 -3.55 5.31 -7.80
C LYS A 349 -5.07 5.43 -8.00
N SER A 350 -5.62 4.72 -8.97
CA SER A 350 -7.06 4.64 -9.22
C SER A 350 -7.81 3.96 -8.05
N ARG A 351 -7.34 2.79 -7.61
CA ARG A 351 -7.95 2.00 -6.53
C ARG A 351 -8.10 2.80 -5.23
N TYR A 352 -7.08 3.55 -4.86
CA TYR A 352 -7.06 4.33 -3.62
C TYR A 352 -7.40 5.82 -3.82
N LYS A 353 -7.79 6.23 -5.04
CA LYS A 353 -8.06 7.63 -5.41
C LYS A 353 -6.96 8.58 -4.94
N LEU A 354 -5.70 8.15 -5.08
CA LEU A 354 -4.54 8.88 -4.58
C LEU A 354 -4.12 9.97 -5.55
N HIS A 355 -3.87 11.16 -5.02
CA HIS A 355 -3.28 12.27 -5.78
C HIS A 355 -1.75 12.24 -5.64
N ILE A 356 -1.12 11.23 -6.25
CA ILE A 356 0.34 11.09 -6.30
C ILE A 356 0.88 11.40 -7.70
N VAL A 357 1.99 12.11 -7.76
CA VAL A 357 2.72 12.44 -9.00
C VAL A 357 4.10 11.81 -8.92
N TYR A 358 4.60 11.32 -10.06
CA TYR A 358 5.96 10.83 -10.17
C TYR A 358 6.61 11.21 -11.49
N LYS A 359 7.94 11.29 -11.44
CA LYS A 359 8.83 11.49 -12.59
C LYS A 359 9.60 10.21 -12.86
N VAL A 360 9.87 9.95 -14.13
CA VAL A 360 10.76 8.85 -14.54
C VAL A 360 12.18 9.39 -14.66
N GLU A 361 13.09 8.77 -13.92
CA GLU A 361 14.52 9.06 -13.94
C GLU A 361 15.28 7.76 -14.22
N LEU A 362 16.50 7.88 -14.75
CA LEU A 362 17.37 6.75 -15.05
C LEU A 362 18.72 6.93 -14.34
N ALA A 363 19.30 5.84 -13.86
CA ALA A 363 20.70 5.81 -13.41
C ALA A 363 21.49 4.75 -14.18
N CYS A 364 22.79 4.97 -14.33
CA CYS A 364 23.66 3.99 -15.00
C CYS A 364 23.65 2.65 -14.29
N LYS A 365 24.09 1.59 -14.97
CA LYS A 365 23.98 0.21 -14.47
C LYS A 365 24.66 -0.04 -13.11
N ASP A 366 25.72 0.70 -12.82
CA ASP A 366 26.45 0.66 -11.54
C ASP A 366 26.20 1.92 -10.67
N GLY A 367 25.23 2.75 -11.08
CA GLY A 367 24.91 4.02 -10.45
C GLY A 367 24.14 3.88 -9.14
N ASP A 368 24.23 4.94 -8.35
CA ASP A 368 23.53 5.10 -7.09
C ASP A 368 22.08 5.56 -7.35
N ILE A 369 21.11 4.79 -6.85
CA ILE A 369 19.67 5.05 -7.05
C ILE A 369 19.15 6.25 -6.26
N GLU A 370 19.93 6.86 -5.35
CA GLU A 370 19.59 8.04 -4.54
C GLU A 370 20.26 9.33 -5.03
N LEU A 371 21.45 9.26 -5.63
CA LEU A 371 22.21 10.44 -6.05
C LEU A 371 22.47 10.52 -7.57
N GLY A 372 22.54 9.38 -8.26
CA GLY A 372 23.09 9.23 -9.60
C GLY A 372 22.14 9.39 -10.78
N ARG A 373 20.90 9.85 -10.53
CA ARG A 373 19.82 9.79 -11.51
C ARG A 373 19.76 11.01 -12.42
N THR A 374 19.33 10.78 -13.65
CA THR A 374 19.11 11.79 -14.69
C THR A 374 17.65 11.72 -15.14
N SER A 375 16.99 12.87 -15.30
CA SER A 375 15.61 12.89 -15.79
C SER A 375 15.56 12.46 -17.25
N LEU A 376 14.46 11.83 -17.67
CA LEU A 376 14.23 11.50 -19.07
C LEU A 376 14.34 12.75 -19.98
N CYS A 377 13.91 13.91 -19.47
CA CYS A 377 13.99 15.21 -20.16
C CYS A 377 15.42 15.68 -20.46
N ASP A 378 16.39 15.25 -19.65
CA ASP A 378 17.77 15.70 -19.75
C ASP A 378 18.61 14.78 -20.68
N LEU A 379 18.03 13.69 -21.17
CA LEU A 379 18.68 12.69 -22.04
C LEU A 379 18.46 12.97 -23.54
N ASN A 380 18.13 14.22 -23.89
CA ASN A 380 17.95 14.64 -25.28
C ASN A 380 19.29 14.65 -26.06
N GLU A 381 20.40 14.79 -25.36
CA GLU A 381 21.75 14.75 -25.94
C GLU A 381 22.23 13.28 -26.07
N PRO A 382 23.07 12.97 -27.08
CA PRO A 382 23.58 11.61 -27.28
C PRO A 382 24.45 11.10 -26.13
N GLU A 383 24.98 12.01 -25.32
CA GLU A 383 25.84 11.74 -24.18
C GLU A 383 25.37 12.50 -22.94
N TYR A 384 25.55 11.90 -21.76
CA TYR A 384 25.29 12.56 -20.48
C TYR A 384 26.43 12.32 -19.48
N ARG A 385 26.59 13.26 -18.54
CA ARG A 385 27.57 13.14 -17.46
C ARG A 385 26.96 12.38 -16.28
N CYS A 386 27.53 11.23 -15.94
CA CYS A 386 27.06 10.46 -14.79
C CYS A 386 27.51 11.13 -13.48
N LYS A 387 26.55 11.35 -12.57
CA LYS A 387 26.81 11.94 -11.24
C LYS A 387 27.39 10.93 -10.24
N SER A 388 27.19 9.62 -10.46
CA SER A 388 27.72 8.56 -9.59
C SER A 388 29.20 8.27 -9.80
N HIS A 389 29.73 8.52 -10.99
CA HIS A 389 31.12 8.26 -11.34
C HIS A 389 31.78 9.58 -11.74
N LYS A 390 32.71 10.09 -10.91
CA LYS A 390 33.41 11.34 -11.19
C LYS A 390 34.03 11.29 -12.60
N ASN A 391 33.54 12.14 -13.51
CA ASN A 391 34.01 12.37 -14.89
C ASN A 391 33.74 11.29 -15.95
N ASN A 392 32.83 10.34 -15.74
CA ASN A 392 32.43 9.42 -16.82
C ASN A 392 31.26 9.99 -17.64
N ILE A 393 31.47 10.09 -18.95
CA ILE A 393 30.44 10.38 -19.93
C ILE A 393 29.90 9.04 -20.44
N HIS A 394 28.57 8.91 -20.48
CA HIS A 394 27.88 7.73 -20.97
C HIS A 394 27.02 8.11 -22.16
N SER A 395 26.79 7.15 -23.08
CA SER A 395 25.77 7.34 -24.11
C SER A 395 24.38 7.28 -23.49
N SER A 396 23.49 8.20 -23.89
CA SER A 396 22.09 8.19 -23.44
C SER A 396 21.38 6.89 -23.84
N GLY A 397 21.79 6.26 -24.96
CA GLY A 397 21.30 4.95 -25.37
C GLY A 397 21.59 3.83 -24.35
N GLU A 398 22.72 3.89 -23.63
CA GLU A 398 23.04 2.91 -22.56
C GLU A 398 22.03 2.93 -21.41
N LEU A 399 21.35 4.06 -21.20
CA LEU A 399 20.27 4.17 -20.23
C LEU A 399 18.92 3.76 -20.82
N LEU A 400 18.67 4.20 -22.04
CA LEU A 400 17.36 4.26 -22.66
C LEU A 400 16.95 2.97 -23.37
N ASP A 401 17.88 2.35 -24.10
CA ASP A 401 17.61 1.25 -25.04
C ASP A 401 17.02 0.03 -24.34
N TRP A 402 17.31 -0.17 -23.06
CA TRP A 402 16.76 -1.26 -22.27
C TRP A 402 15.26 -1.11 -22.00
N TRP A 403 14.77 0.11 -21.84
CA TRP A 403 13.45 0.38 -21.24
C TRP A 403 12.42 0.90 -22.23
N TYR A 404 12.86 1.32 -23.41
CA TYR A 404 12.01 1.97 -24.41
C TYR A 404 12.28 1.38 -25.79
N THR A 405 11.23 1.20 -26.58
CA THR A 405 11.38 0.71 -27.95
C THR A 405 11.81 1.83 -28.89
N LYS A 406 12.39 1.48 -30.04
CA LYS A 406 12.76 2.46 -31.08
C LYS A 406 11.58 3.32 -31.53
N ASP A 407 10.38 2.75 -31.62
CA ASP A 407 9.17 3.47 -32.01
C ASP A 407 8.70 4.46 -30.95
N GLU A 408 8.94 4.15 -29.67
CA GLU A 408 8.68 5.10 -28.59
C GLU A 408 9.59 6.34 -28.78
N PHE A 409 10.88 6.17 -29.13
CA PHE A 409 11.79 7.28 -29.46
C PHE A 409 11.35 8.19 -30.60
N VAL A 410 10.81 7.61 -31.67
CA VAL A 410 10.37 8.40 -32.85
C VAL A 410 9.09 9.20 -32.56
N SER A 411 8.27 8.74 -31.60
CA SER A 411 7.03 9.41 -31.18
C SER A 411 7.20 10.33 -29.95
N PHE A 412 8.38 10.32 -29.30
CA PHE A 412 8.65 11.08 -28.08
C PHE A 412 8.85 12.57 -28.36
N ASN A 413 7.80 13.37 -28.16
CA ASN A 413 7.98 14.73 -27.64
C ASN A 413 8.22 14.58 -26.11
N ILE A 414 9.49 14.44 -25.72
CA ILE A 414 9.97 14.04 -24.38
C ILE A 414 9.35 14.87 -23.22
N HIS A 415 8.83 16.07 -23.52
CA HIS A 415 8.11 16.91 -22.56
C HIS A 415 6.80 16.33 -22.00
N ALA A 416 6.05 15.49 -22.74
CA ALA A 416 4.73 15.03 -22.29
C ALA A 416 4.78 13.94 -21.19
N THR A 417 5.88 13.18 -21.11
CA THR A 417 6.02 12.02 -20.21
C THR A 417 6.81 12.30 -18.92
N CYS A 418 7.40 13.49 -18.80
CA CYS A 418 8.29 13.86 -17.70
C CYS A 418 7.55 14.03 -16.36
N ASN A 419 6.27 14.42 -16.42
CA ASN A 419 5.38 14.53 -15.27
C ASN A 419 4.15 13.64 -15.51
N ARG A 420 4.13 12.43 -14.94
CA ARG A 420 2.91 11.62 -14.93
C ARG A 420 2.04 12.10 -13.77
N LYS A 421 1.08 12.96 -14.10
CA LYS A 421 0.14 13.58 -13.17
C LYS A 421 -0.84 12.59 -12.55
#